data_AF-A0A6I3M400-F1
#
_entry.id   AF-A0A6I3M400-F1
#
_cell.length_a   1.000
_cell.length_b   1.000
_cell.length_c   1.000
_cell.angle_alpha   90.00
_cell.angle_beta   90.00
_cell.angle_gamma   90.00
#
_symmetry.space_group_name_H-M   'P 1'
#
loop_
_entity.id
_entity.type
_entity.pdbx_description
1 polymer ?
#
loop_
_entity_poly.entity_id
_entity_poly.type
_entity_poly.pdbx_seq_one_letter_code
_entity_poly.pdbx_strand_id
1 'polypeptide(L)'
;MKKIKIFLMAVPSVFIVSCESNTYSEISRPAGNPTYEANIEHIVEHNCLSCHYGANQYPNLETYEGVKNACLNANLVCLIESNSCGERMPQGGSLPQTDIDMIKLWVTNGFIKE
;
A
#
# COMPACT_ATOMS: atom_id res chain seq x y z
N MET A 1 16.04 -17.84 -62.82
CA MET A 1 14.99 -17.20 -62.00
C MET A 1 15.05 -17.76 -60.58
N LYS A 2 15.72 -17.07 -59.65
CA LYS A 2 15.84 -17.52 -58.27
C LYS A 2 15.28 -16.41 -57.38
N LYS A 3 14.09 -16.65 -56.83
CA LYS A 3 13.30 -15.63 -56.12
C LYS A 3 14.01 -15.27 -54.82
N ILE A 4 14.51 -14.04 -54.72
CA ILE A 4 14.99 -13.45 -53.46
C ILE A 4 13.75 -13.14 -52.63
N LYS A 5 13.53 -13.90 -51.56
CA LYS A 5 12.51 -13.58 -50.56
C LYS A 5 13.12 -12.58 -49.59
N ILE A 6 12.80 -11.30 -49.78
CA ILE A 6 13.06 -10.24 -48.79
C ILE A 6 12.19 -10.57 -47.58
N PHE A 7 12.81 -11.10 -46.53
CA PHE A 7 12.18 -11.25 -45.23
C PHE A 7 12.18 -9.87 -44.58
N LEU A 8 11.05 -9.18 -44.68
CA LEU A 8 10.77 -7.92 -43.98
C LEU A 8 10.91 -8.17 -42.47
N MET A 9 12.06 -7.81 -41.91
CA MET A 9 12.25 -7.68 -40.47
C MET A 9 11.51 -6.43 -40.02
N ALA A 10 10.21 -6.58 -39.82
CA ALA A 10 9.39 -5.59 -39.12
C ALA A 10 9.75 -5.65 -37.64
N VAL A 11 10.46 -4.64 -37.15
CA VAL A 11 10.51 -4.30 -35.73
C VAL A 11 9.42 -3.26 -35.49
N PRO A 12 8.39 -3.61 -34.71
CA PRO A 12 7.64 -2.59 -33.99
C PRO A 12 7.68 -2.89 -32.49
N SER A 13 8.34 -1.98 -31.79
CA SER A 13 7.86 -1.34 -30.56
C SER A 13 7.40 -2.27 -29.44
N VAL A 14 8.30 -2.49 -28.47
CA VAL A 14 7.91 -2.86 -27.11
C VAL A 14 7.09 -1.72 -26.53
N PHE A 15 5.77 -1.83 -26.60
CA PHE A 15 4.86 -1.01 -25.80
C PHE A 15 4.70 -1.69 -24.45
N ILE A 16 5.57 -1.34 -23.50
CA ILE A 16 5.24 -1.49 -22.08
C ILE A 16 4.29 -0.37 -21.70
N VAL A 17 3.01 -0.52 -22.07
CA VAL A 17 1.94 0.27 -21.45
C VAL A 17 1.72 -0.32 -20.06
N SER A 18 2.50 0.14 -19.09
CA SER A 18 2.19 -0.04 -17.68
C SER A 18 1.16 1.03 -17.31
N CYS A 19 -0.11 0.78 -17.65
CA CYS A 19 -1.22 1.52 -17.07
C CYS A 19 -1.48 0.95 -15.68
N GLU A 20 -0.80 1.47 -14.67
CA GLU A 20 -1.27 1.31 -13.30
C GLU A 20 -2.43 2.28 -13.10
N SER A 21 -3.66 1.77 -13.21
CA SER A 21 -4.88 2.55 -13.03
C SER A 21 -5.18 2.69 -11.54
N ASN A 22 -4.41 3.49 -10.82
CA ASN A 22 -4.73 3.89 -9.45
C ASN A 22 -5.24 5.33 -9.47
N THR A 23 -6.38 5.55 -10.13
CA THR A 23 -7.09 6.84 -10.10
C THR A 23 -7.87 6.98 -8.79
N TYR A 24 -7.17 7.09 -7.66
CA TYR A 24 -7.69 7.71 -6.42
C TYR A 24 -6.61 8.09 -5.40
N SER A 25 -5.32 7.79 -5.62
CA SER A 25 -4.26 8.06 -4.63
C SER A 25 -3.67 9.48 -4.70
N GLU A 26 -4.11 10.32 -5.63
CA GLU A 26 -3.69 11.73 -5.74
C GLU A 26 -4.71 12.68 -5.06
N ILE A 27 -5.39 12.23 -3.99
CA ILE A 27 -6.02 13.18 -3.07
C ILE A 27 -4.86 13.87 -2.35
N SER A 28 -4.51 15.05 -2.86
CA SER A 28 -3.69 16.09 -2.24
C SER A 28 -3.25 15.70 -0.83
N ARG A 29 -2.01 15.21 -0.69
CA ARG A 29 -1.39 14.94 0.62
C ARG A 29 -1.75 16.10 1.55
N PRO A 30 -2.43 15.87 2.69
CA PRO A 30 -2.82 16.96 3.57
C PRO A 30 -1.59 17.80 3.87
N ALA A 31 -1.68 19.12 3.77
CA ALA A 31 -0.57 20.03 4.07
C ALA A 31 -0.20 20.06 5.58
N GLY A 32 -0.71 19.10 6.36
CA GLY A 32 -0.56 19.00 7.81
C GLY A 32 -0.23 17.59 8.27
N ASN A 33 -0.06 17.44 9.59
CA ASN A 33 0.20 16.16 10.21
C ASN A 33 -1.00 15.22 10.01
N PRO A 34 -0.79 13.95 9.61
CA PRO A 34 -1.87 13.01 9.43
C PRO A 34 -2.52 12.67 10.76
N THR A 35 -3.83 12.45 10.73
CA THR A 35 -4.62 11.96 11.86
C THR A 35 -5.27 10.64 11.48
N TYR A 36 -5.75 9.89 12.48
CA TYR A 36 -6.37 8.61 12.20
C TYR A 36 -7.62 8.78 11.33
N GLU A 37 -8.55 9.63 11.76
CA GLU A 37 -9.85 9.80 11.11
C GLU A 37 -9.73 10.43 9.72
N ALA A 38 -8.79 11.36 9.53
CA ALA A 38 -8.64 12.02 8.24
C ALA A 38 -7.86 11.18 7.21
N ASN A 39 -7.02 10.24 7.65
CA ASN A 39 -6.00 9.63 6.79
C ASN A 39 -5.84 8.12 6.96
N ILE A 40 -5.60 7.66 8.19
CA ILE A 40 -5.16 6.28 8.42
C ILE A 40 -6.31 5.29 8.33
N GLU A 41 -7.50 5.69 8.80
CA GLU A 41 -8.70 4.85 8.77
C GLU A 41 -8.99 4.34 7.35
N HIS A 42 -9.04 5.24 6.37
CA HIS A 42 -9.31 4.88 4.98
C HIS A 42 -8.24 3.93 4.39
N ILE A 43 -6.95 4.16 4.70
CA ILE A 43 -5.85 3.28 4.26
C ILE A 43 -6.04 1.87 4.84
N VAL A 44 -6.37 1.76 6.13
CA VAL A 44 -6.57 0.49 6.81
C VAL A 44 -7.81 -0.23 6.27
N GLU A 45 -8.92 0.48 6.13
CA GLU A 45 -10.17 -0.05 5.59
C GLU A 45 -9.98 -0.73 4.23
N HIS A 46 -9.26 -0.08 3.32
CA HIS A 46 -9.12 -0.54 1.94
C HIS A 46 -8.05 -1.62 1.78
N ASN A 47 -6.98 -1.56 2.57
CA ASN A 47 -5.80 -2.40 2.34
C ASN A 47 -5.65 -3.55 3.35
N CYS A 48 -6.32 -3.48 4.50
CA CYS A 48 -6.03 -4.40 5.63
C CYS A 48 -7.25 -5.21 6.09
N LEU A 49 -8.45 -4.61 6.09
CA LEU A 49 -9.63 -5.23 6.73
C LEU A 49 -10.17 -6.47 6.01
N SER A 50 -9.74 -6.78 4.79
CA SER A 50 -10.10 -8.06 4.15
C SER A 50 -9.61 -9.29 4.93
N CYS A 51 -8.50 -9.14 5.67
CA CYS A 51 -7.91 -10.21 6.49
C CYS A 51 -7.89 -9.87 7.99
N HIS A 52 -7.83 -8.58 8.34
CA HIS A 52 -7.68 -8.10 9.73
C HIS A 52 -8.98 -7.59 10.35
N TYR A 53 -10.12 -8.14 9.94
CA TYR A 53 -11.45 -7.81 10.44
C TYR A 53 -12.02 -8.93 11.32
N GLY A 54 -12.65 -8.54 12.43
CA GLY A 54 -13.29 -9.43 13.39
C GLY A 54 -12.39 -9.76 14.58
N ALA A 55 -13.01 -9.97 15.75
CA ALA A 55 -12.30 -10.21 17.01
C ALA A 55 -11.39 -11.46 17.03
N ASN A 56 -11.57 -12.39 16.09
CA ASN A 56 -10.78 -13.62 15.97
C ASN A 56 -9.56 -13.47 15.04
N GLN A 57 -9.38 -12.31 14.40
CA GLN A 57 -8.21 -12.02 13.57
C GLN A 57 -7.17 -11.24 14.38
N TYR A 58 -5.89 -11.59 14.19
CA TYR A 58 -4.78 -10.93 14.88
C TYR A 58 -3.74 -10.38 13.89
N PRO A 59 -3.32 -9.11 14.04
CA PRO A 59 -3.99 -8.07 14.83
C PRO A 59 -5.38 -7.76 14.25
N ASN A 60 -6.30 -7.32 15.11
CA ASN A 60 -7.56 -6.73 14.68
C ASN A 60 -7.32 -5.23 14.41
N LEU A 61 -7.72 -4.77 13.22
CA LEU A 61 -7.44 -3.41 12.74
C LEU A 61 -8.72 -2.58 12.54
N GLU A 62 -9.88 -3.03 13.04
CA GLU A 62 -11.18 -2.35 12.87
C GLU A 62 -11.30 -1.02 13.63
N THR A 63 -10.37 -0.75 14.54
CA THR A 63 -10.47 0.40 15.44
C THR A 63 -9.15 1.15 15.52
N TYR A 64 -9.22 2.44 15.84
CA TYR A 64 -8.06 3.26 16.17
C TYR A 64 -7.10 2.56 17.14
N GLU A 65 -7.63 2.02 18.24
CA GLU A 65 -6.79 1.33 19.24
C GLU A 65 -6.17 0.05 18.68
N GLY A 66 -6.90 -0.70 17.83
CA GLY A 66 -6.36 -1.87 17.13
C GLY A 66 -5.19 -1.53 16.22
N VAL A 67 -5.33 -0.49 15.40
CA VAL A 67 -4.29 -0.02 14.49
C VAL A 67 -3.08 0.53 15.24
N LYS A 68 -3.31 1.36 16.27
CA LYS A 68 -2.26 1.87 17.14
C LYS A 68 -1.51 0.75 17.85
N ASN A 69 -2.23 -0.21 18.44
CA ASN A 69 -1.64 -1.37 19.09
C ASN A 69 -0.81 -2.21 18.11
N ALA A 70 -1.30 -2.41 16.88
CA ALA A 70 -0.55 -3.15 15.86
C ALA A 70 0.76 -2.46 15.46
N CYS A 71 0.76 -1.12 15.39
CA CYS A 71 1.98 -0.34 15.17
C CYS A 71 2.98 -0.48 16.32
N LEU A 72 2.50 -0.52 17.56
CA LEU A 72 3.36 -0.59 18.76
C LEU A 72 3.87 -2.00 19.06
N ASN A 73 3.04 -3.02 18.85
CA ASN A 73 3.24 -4.35 19.42
C ASN A 73 3.16 -5.50 18.40
N ALA A 74 2.78 -5.23 17.15
CA ALA A 74 2.64 -6.26 16.10
C ALA A 74 3.47 -5.98 14.84
N ASN A 75 4.48 -5.10 14.94
CA ASN A 75 5.40 -4.76 13.85
C ASN A 75 4.73 -4.24 12.57
N LEU A 76 3.51 -3.67 12.64
CA LEU A 76 2.74 -3.26 11.46
C LEU A 76 3.57 -2.44 10.47
N VAL A 77 4.27 -1.40 10.96
CA VAL A 77 5.10 -0.52 10.12
C VAL A 77 6.19 -1.29 9.39
N CYS A 78 6.89 -2.18 10.10
CA CYS A 78 7.96 -2.95 9.49
C CYS A 78 7.43 -3.96 8.45
N LEU A 79 6.26 -4.58 8.69
CA LEU A 79 5.66 -5.59 7.81
C LEU A 79 5.10 -4.97 6.52
N ILE A 80 4.64 -3.72 6.54
CA ILE A 80 4.23 -3.00 5.32
C ILE A 80 5.43 -2.48 4.52
N GLU A 81 6.57 -2.24 5.19
CA GLU A 81 7.80 -1.75 4.55
C GLU A 81 8.69 -2.86 3.99
N SER A 82 8.73 -4.03 4.65
CA SER A 82 9.77 -5.02 4.41
C SER A 82 9.37 -6.42 4.88
N ASN A 83 10.22 -7.39 4.55
CA ASN A 83 10.09 -8.78 5.02
C ASN A 83 11.05 -9.07 6.20
N SER A 84 11.63 -8.03 6.80
CA SER A 84 12.69 -8.19 7.81
C SER A 84 12.18 -8.63 9.18
N CYS A 85 10.90 -8.41 9.44
CA CYS A 85 10.20 -8.73 10.69
C CYS A 85 9.07 -9.76 10.52
N GLY A 86 8.96 -10.37 9.34
CA GLY A 86 7.92 -11.36 9.03
C GLY A 86 7.52 -11.36 7.56
N GLU A 87 6.40 -12.03 7.25
CA GLU A 87 5.81 -11.97 5.92
C GLU A 87 5.28 -10.57 5.63
N ARG A 88 5.62 -10.05 4.44
CA ARG A 88 5.17 -8.72 4.02
C ARG A 88 3.65 -8.65 3.99
N MET A 89 3.12 -7.54 4.46
CA MET A 89 1.69 -7.25 4.37
C MET A 89 1.45 -6.05 3.46
N PRO A 90 0.35 -6.06 2.67
CA PRO A 90 -0.55 -7.16 2.40
C PRO A 90 0.11 -8.30 1.60
N GLN A 91 -0.37 -9.54 1.77
CA GLN A 91 0.16 -10.70 1.04
C GLN A 91 -0.12 -10.64 -0.49
N GLY A 92 -1.13 -9.88 -0.91
CA GLY A 92 -1.51 -9.72 -2.33
C GLY A 92 -0.75 -8.63 -3.10
N GLY A 93 0.11 -7.86 -2.43
CA GLY A 93 0.80 -6.71 -3.02
C GLY A 93 1.23 -5.71 -1.96
N SER A 94 2.18 -4.83 -2.29
CA SER A 94 2.62 -3.77 -1.37
C SER A 94 1.68 -2.57 -1.41
N LEU A 95 1.55 -1.86 -0.28
CA LEU A 95 0.92 -0.54 -0.27
C LEU A 95 1.70 0.43 -1.17
N PRO A 96 1.03 1.46 -1.72
CA PRO A 96 1.70 2.63 -2.27
C PRO A 96 2.67 3.23 -1.24
N GLN A 97 3.85 3.68 -1.69
CA GLN A 97 4.84 4.27 -0.79
C GLN A 97 4.29 5.49 -0.03
N THR A 98 3.39 6.25 -0.66
CA THR A 98 2.71 7.40 -0.05
C THR A 98 1.89 7.00 1.19
N ASP A 99 1.22 5.85 1.16
CA ASP A 99 0.39 5.37 2.25
C ASP A 99 1.26 4.85 3.40
N ILE A 100 2.35 4.15 3.05
CA ILE A 100 3.37 3.72 4.01
C ILE A 100 3.97 4.93 4.73
N ASP A 101 4.38 5.95 3.99
CA ASP A 101 4.95 7.18 4.53
C ASP A 101 3.93 7.93 5.41
N MET A 102 2.65 7.90 5.04
CA MET A 102 1.56 8.51 5.83
C MET A 102 1.36 7.81 7.18
N ILE A 103 1.33 6.47 7.20
CA ILE A 103 1.27 5.68 8.44
C ILE A 103 2.49 5.96 9.31
N LYS A 104 3.70 5.97 8.73
CA LYS A 104 4.95 6.25 9.47
C LYS A 104 4.95 7.65 10.10
N LEU A 105 4.49 8.65 9.36
CA LEU A 105 4.40 10.01 9.86
C LEU A 105 3.37 10.09 11.00
N TRP A 106 2.22 9.43 10.88
CA TRP A 106 1.21 9.36 11.94
C TRP A 106 1.75 8.71 13.22
N VAL A 107 2.49 7.60 13.09
CA VAL A 107 3.17 6.93 14.21
C VAL A 107 4.18 7.87 14.87
N THR A 108 5.01 8.55 14.06
CA THR A 108 6.04 9.49 14.56
C THR A 108 5.42 10.69 15.27
N ASN A 109 4.24 11.13 14.83
CA ASN A 109 3.48 12.22 15.43
C ASN A 109 2.71 11.81 16.71
N GLY A 110 2.83 10.55 17.16
CA GLY A 110 2.25 10.11 18.41
C GLY A 110 0.79 9.64 18.30
N PHE A 111 0.38 9.10 17.15
CA PHE A 111 -0.94 8.50 16.93
C PHE A 111 -2.10 9.47 17.11
N ILE A 112 -2.02 10.67 16.53
CA ILE A 112 -3.07 11.69 16.63
C ILE A 112 -4.38 11.13 16.06
N LYS A 113 -5.46 11.18 16.85
CA LYS A 113 -6.75 10.62 16.45
C LYS A 113 -7.50 11.54 15.48
N GLU A 114 -7.63 12.81 15.84
CA GLU A 114 -8.37 13.87 15.13
C GLU A 114 -7.53 15.13 14.95
#